data_AF-A0AA36DVR0-F1
#
_entry.id   AF-A0AA36DVR0-F1
#
_cell.length_a   1.000
_cell.length_b   1.000
_cell.length_c   1.000
_cell.angle_alpha   90.00
_cell.angle_beta   90.00
_cell.angle_gamma   90.00
#
_symmetry.space_group_name_H-M   'P 1'
#
loop_
_entity.id
_entity.type
_entity.pdbx_description
1 polymer ?
#
loop_
_entity_poly.entity_id
_entity_poly.type
_entity_poly.pdbx_seq_one_letter_code
_entity_poly.pdbx_strand_id
1 'polypeptide(L)'
;MNVNSRNTKTGFYIPKWEKRVVRSLAKQTSLMSMYNAEVPSKDASLSTRSSSLASLNSVDSANSESDWGTLRVYTSNVKACTDYKTIRVSTQCTTRSVIGTVLGKFKISCKDVNLFELWMEVTTKGIGKIVRTTLRLEPSDRPLELQRCHPAGMSRFILHMISEGTLVRVHDHNITSDSNYKSLLLADETTCDEAIDILLRMNRKEPEGDYALFLTAPEGEAQIPSELALVPIARMCKPYHKIVVRQVDSL
;
A
#
# COMPACT_ATOMS: atom_id res chain seq x y z
N MET A 1 47.87 -44.91 -1.73
CA MET A 1 47.50 -44.13 -2.92
C MET A 1 46.27 -44.76 -3.57
N ASN A 2 45.41 -43.92 -4.15
CA ASN A 2 44.15 -44.19 -4.86
C ASN A 2 42.84 -44.41 -4.08
N VAL A 3 42.21 -43.26 -3.80
CA VAL A 3 40.87 -42.81 -4.21
C VAL A 3 39.82 -43.90 -4.40
N ASN A 4 38.82 -43.90 -3.52
CA ASN A 4 37.51 -44.50 -3.79
C ASN A 4 36.43 -43.40 -3.66
N SER A 5 35.73 -43.20 -4.77
CA SER A 5 34.63 -42.25 -4.96
C SER A 5 33.46 -42.53 -4.01
N ARG A 6 32.99 -41.51 -3.29
CA ARG A 6 31.63 -41.49 -2.72
C ARG A 6 30.96 -40.16 -3.02
N ASN A 7 30.04 -40.27 -3.97
CA ASN A 7 29.00 -39.34 -4.35
C ASN A 7 28.09 -39.07 -3.12
N THR A 8 28.19 -37.89 -2.50
CA THR A 8 27.24 -37.45 -1.46
C THR A 8 26.23 -36.49 -2.08
N LYS A 9 25.01 -37.00 -2.31
CA LYS A 9 23.82 -36.19 -2.56
C LYS A 9 23.57 -35.29 -1.34
N THR A 10 23.76 -33.99 -1.51
CA THR A 10 23.31 -32.96 -0.57
C THR A 10 21.79 -32.83 -0.66
N GLY A 11 21.07 -33.57 0.19
CA GLY A 11 19.65 -33.35 0.41
C GLY A 11 19.44 -32.12 1.28
N PHE A 12 18.86 -31.06 0.72
CA PHE A 12 18.38 -29.90 1.49
C PHE A 12 17.35 -30.37 2.52
N TYR A 13 17.67 -30.22 3.80
CA TYR A 13 16.74 -30.48 4.89
C TYR A 13 15.83 -29.27 5.06
N ILE A 14 14.60 -29.37 4.55
CA ILE A 14 13.51 -28.40 4.75
C ILE A 14 12.87 -28.69 6.13
N PRO A 15 13.02 -27.81 7.14
CA PRO A 15 12.43 -28.03 8.45
C PRO A 15 10.90 -28.16 8.40
N LYS A 16 10.33 -29.04 9.23
CA LYS A 16 8.88 -29.34 9.22
C LYS A 16 7.98 -28.13 9.52
N TRP A 17 8.51 -27.06 10.13
CA TRP A 17 7.76 -25.82 10.42
C TRP A 17 7.59 -24.94 9.18
N GLU A 18 8.57 -24.92 8.27
CA GLU A 18 8.49 -24.26 6.97
C GLU A 18 7.32 -24.86 6.17
N LYS A 19 7.18 -26.20 6.20
CA LYS A 19 6.04 -26.91 5.62
C LYS A 19 4.70 -26.62 6.32
N ARG A 20 4.67 -26.09 7.55
CA ARG A 20 3.44 -25.68 8.25
C ARG A 20 3.06 -24.25 7.91
N VAL A 21 4.05 -23.35 7.84
CA VAL A 21 3.86 -21.96 7.40
C VAL A 21 3.43 -21.93 5.93
N VAL A 22 4.16 -22.62 5.05
CA VAL A 22 3.81 -22.75 3.62
C VAL A 22 2.45 -23.43 3.41
N ARG A 23 2.11 -24.47 4.18
CA ARG A 23 0.77 -25.11 4.09
C ARG A 23 -0.37 -24.23 4.63
N SER A 24 -0.09 -23.37 5.60
CA SER A 24 -1.07 -22.38 6.08
C SER A 24 -1.27 -21.27 5.05
N LEU A 25 -0.18 -20.78 4.44
CA LEU A 25 -0.18 -19.75 3.40
C LEU A 25 -0.86 -20.25 2.10
N ALA A 26 -0.64 -21.50 1.70
CA ALA A 26 -1.28 -22.13 0.53
C ALA A 26 -2.81 -22.29 0.70
N LYS A 27 -3.29 -22.48 1.94
CA LYS A 27 -4.74 -22.52 2.23
C LYS A 27 -5.38 -21.13 2.11
N GLN A 28 -4.63 -20.07 2.40
CA GLN A 28 -5.12 -18.70 2.34
C GLN A 28 -5.21 -18.17 0.90
N THR A 29 -4.24 -18.52 0.04
CA THR A 29 -4.29 -18.26 -1.41
C THR A 29 -5.40 -19.04 -2.11
N SER A 30 -5.65 -20.29 -1.69
CA SER A 30 -6.75 -21.10 -2.24
C SER A 30 -8.15 -20.53 -1.94
N LEU A 31 -8.33 -19.78 -0.84
CA LEU A 31 -9.60 -19.15 -0.49
C LEU A 31 -9.87 -17.86 -1.30
N MET A 32 -8.82 -17.13 -1.71
CA MET A 32 -8.94 -15.99 -2.61
C MET A 32 -9.27 -16.38 -4.06
N SER A 33 -8.88 -17.58 -4.50
CA SER A 33 -9.16 -18.05 -5.87
C SER A 33 -10.62 -18.51 -6.09
N MET A 34 -11.43 -18.66 -5.03
CA MET A 34 -12.81 -19.17 -5.14
C MET A 34 -13.87 -18.08 -5.42
N TYR A 35 -13.48 -16.82 -5.59
CA TYR A 35 -14.41 -15.71 -5.86
C TYR A 35 -14.56 -15.31 -7.33
N ASN A 36 -13.96 -16.05 -8.27
CA ASN A 36 -14.23 -15.89 -9.70
C ASN A 36 -14.97 -17.12 -10.23
N ALA A 37 -16.29 -17.09 -10.12
CA ALA A 37 -17.18 -17.96 -10.88
C ALA A 37 -17.99 -17.07 -11.85
N GLU A 38 -17.80 -17.33 -13.15
CA GLU A 38 -18.48 -16.70 -14.28
C GLU A 38 -19.98 -17.04 -14.36
N VAL A 39 -20.67 -16.35 -15.31
CA VAL A 39 -21.80 -16.78 -16.19
C VAL A 39 -23.03 -15.84 -16.08
N PRO A 40 -23.86 -15.56 -17.12
CA PRO A 40 -23.67 -15.52 -18.59
C PRO A 40 -24.15 -14.20 -19.26
N SER A 41 -23.72 -14.02 -20.51
CA SER A 41 -24.23 -13.07 -21.51
C SER A 41 -25.68 -13.35 -21.97
N LYS A 42 -26.49 -12.30 -22.11
CA LYS A 42 -27.69 -12.28 -22.96
C LYS A 42 -27.81 -10.95 -23.71
N ASP A 43 -27.83 -11.05 -25.03
CA ASP A 43 -28.21 -10.00 -25.97
C ASP A 43 -29.68 -9.61 -25.83
N ALA A 44 -29.96 -8.31 -25.95
CA ALA A 44 -31.23 -7.81 -26.48
C ALA A 44 -31.04 -6.38 -26.99
N SER A 45 -31.00 -6.24 -28.32
CA SER A 45 -31.12 -5.00 -29.06
C SER A 45 -32.53 -4.40 -28.92
N LEU A 46 -32.65 -3.08 -28.71
CA LEU A 46 -33.32 -2.12 -29.61
C LEU A 46 -33.63 -0.78 -28.93
N SER A 47 -33.50 0.28 -29.74
CA SER A 47 -34.13 1.61 -29.63
C SER A 47 -33.40 2.73 -28.90
N THR A 48 -32.32 3.20 -29.55
CA THR A 48 -32.01 4.60 -29.91
C THR A 48 -32.92 5.71 -29.36
N ARG A 49 -32.39 6.56 -28.48
CA ARG A 49 -32.54 8.02 -28.50
C ARG A 49 -31.32 8.69 -27.87
N SER A 50 -30.32 8.94 -28.72
CA SER A 50 -29.13 9.73 -28.41
C SER A 50 -29.49 11.21 -28.26
N SER A 51 -29.00 11.85 -27.20
CA SER A 51 -28.78 13.30 -27.14
C SER A 51 -27.33 13.55 -26.78
N SER A 52 -26.46 13.43 -27.78
CA SER A 52 -25.05 13.78 -27.73
C SER A 52 -24.88 15.30 -27.79
N LEU A 53 -24.51 15.91 -26.66
CA LEU A 53 -23.76 17.17 -26.65
C LEU A 53 -22.27 16.84 -26.40
N ALA A 54 -21.71 16.04 -27.30
CA ALA A 54 -20.29 16.09 -27.57
C ALA A 54 -20.10 17.23 -28.57
N SER A 55 -19.50 18.33 -28.13
CA SER A 55 -19.02 19.36 -29.03
C SER A 55 -17.62 19.77 -28.60
N LEU A 56 -16.68 19.25 -29.38
CA LEU A 56 -15.49 19.93 -29.89
C LEU A 56 -14.51 20.48 -28.85
N ASN A 57 -13.46 19.71 -28.60
CA ASN A 57 -12.10 20.25 -28.55
C ASN A 57 -11.14 19.18 -29.09
N SER A 58 -10.92 19.18 -30.41
CA SER A 58 -9.68 18.68 -30.99
C SER A 58 -9.04 19.84 -31.73
N VAL A 59 -7.98 20.43 -31.19
CA VAL A 59 -6.86 21.00 -31.94
C VAL A 59 -5.71 21.29 -30.96
N ASP A 60 -4.55 20.76 -31.32
CA ASP A 60 -3.18 21.12 -30.97
C ASP A 60 -2.64 21.02 -29.53
N SER A 61 -1.58 20.23 -29.47
CA SER A 61 -0.63 20.02 -28.39
C SER A 61 -0.01 21.31 -27.84
N ALA A 62 -0.65 21.92 -26.84
CA ALA A 62 -0.02 22.95 -25.99
C ALA A 62 -0.76 23.21 -24.67
N ASN A 63 -1.26 22.18 -23.97
CA ASN A 63 -1.94 22.41 -22.69
C ASN A 63 -1.51 21.45 -21.57
N SER A 64 -0.21 21.39 -21.28
CA SER A 64 0.29 20.69 -20.08
C SER A 64 -0.24 21.27 -18.76
N GLU A 65 -0.86 22.46 -18.77
CA GLU A 65 -1.55 23.03 -17.61
C GLU A 65 -2.89 22.34 -17.31
N SER A 66 -3.61 21.79 -18.30
CA SER A 66 -4.88 21.11 -18.01
C SER A 66 -4.70 19.80 -17.28
N ASP A 67 -3.52 19.20 -17.26
CA ASP A 67 -3.30 17.93 -16.55
C ASP A 67 -2.96 18.12 -15.08
N TRP A 68 -2.72 19.36 -14.65
CA TRP A 68 -2.39 19.68 -13.26
C TRP A 68 -3.50 20.48 -12.59
N GLY A 69 -3.55 20.40 -11.27
CA GLY A 69 -4.50 21.14 -10.46
C GLY A 69 -4.13 21.13 -9.00
N THR A 70 -4.99 21.72 -8.18
CA THR A 70 -4.82 21.72 -6.73
C THR A 70 -5.92 20.93 -6.06
N LEU A 71 -5.53 20.19 -5.01
CA LEU A 71 -6.43 19.52 -4.10
C LEU A 71 -6.26 20.13 -2.72
N ARG A 72 -7.38 20.44 -2.06
CA ARG A 72 -7.43 20.79 -0.65
C ARG A 72 -7.85 19.56 0.14
N VAL A 73 -6.89 18.94 0.82
CA VAL A 73 -7.09 17.73 1.63
C VAL A 73 -7.21 18.13 3.09
N TYR A 74 -8.35 17.85 3.71
CA TYR A 74 -8.61 18.14 5.12
C TYR A 74 -7.97 17.07 6.01
N THR A 75 -7.28 17.50 7.07
CA THR A 75 -6.31 16.66 7.80
C THR A 75 -6.50 16.69 9.31
N SER A 76 -7.60 17.25 9.82
CA SER A 76 -7.88 17.38 11.25
C SER A 76 -7.72 16.06 12.02
N ASN A 77 -8.06 14.94 11.41
CA ASN A 77 -8.01 13.60 12.01
C ASN A 77 -6.59 12.99 12.00
N VAL A 78 -5.64 13.62 11.31
CA VAL A 78 -4.25 13.16 11.19
C VAL A 78 -3.27 14.14 11.84
N LYS A 79 -3.55 15.44 11.77
CA LYS A 79 -2.73 16.51 12.31
C LYS A 79 -3.63 17.61 12.88
N ALA A 80 -3.84 17.58 14.20
CA ALA A 80 -4.78 18.46 14.91
C ALA A 80 -4.52 19.97 14.71
N CYS A 81 -3.29 20.38 14.43
CA CYS A 81 -2.94 21.79 14.20
C CYS A 81 -3.03 22.24 12.73
N THR A 82 -3.60 21.42 11.84
CA THR A 82 -3.72 21.74 10.42
C THR A 82 -5.05 21.26 9.89
N ASP A 83 -5.95 22.21 9.63
CA ASP A 83 -7.29 21.92 9.10
C ASP A 83 -7.22 21.25 7.74
N TYR A 84 -6.36 21.77 6.85
CA TYR A 84 -6.16 21.24 5.52
C TYR A 84 -4.75 21.49 4.98
N LYS A 85 -4.36 20.68 4.01
CA LYS A 85 -3.18 20.87 3.18
C LYS A 85 -3.58 21.01 1.72
N THR A 86 -3.11 22.09 1.08
CA THR A 86 -3.22 22.24 -0.37
C THR A 86 -1.99 21.61 -1.04
N ILE A 87 -2.25 20.72 -2.00
CA ILE A 87 -1.22 20.06 -2.81
C ILE A 87 -1.50 20.31 -4.29
N ARG A 88 -0.43 20.45 -5.09
CA ARG A 88 -0.52 20.46 -6.55
C ARG A 88 -0.30 19.03 -7.02
N VAL A 89 -1.20 18.51 -7.84
CA VAL A 89 -1.17 17.12 -8.34
C VAL A 89 -1.57 17.09 -9.80
N SER A 90 -1.18 16.02 -10.51
CA SER A 90 -1.66 15.75 -11.86
C SER A 90 -2.95 14.92 -11.84
N THR A 91 -3.63 14.83 -12.97
CA THR A 91 -4.82 13.97 -13.18
C THR A 91 -4.50 12.49 -13.00
N GLN A 92 -3.27 12.09 -13.29
CA GLN A 92 -2.78 10.71 -13.10
C GLN A 92 -2.45 10.37 -11.64
N CYS A 93 -2.43 11.36 -10.74
CA CYS A 93 -2.06 11.15 -9.34
C CYS A 93 -3.14 10.34 -8.62
N THR A 94 -2.76 9.18 -8.08
CA THR A 94 -3.68 8.28 -7.40
C THR A 94 -3.94 8.71 -5.96
N THR A 95 -5.00 8.17 -5.35
CA THR A 95 -5.30 8.31 -3.92
C THR A 95 -4.09 7.97 -3.06
N ARG A 96 -3.44 6.83 -3.32
CA ARG A 96 -2.24 6.41 -2.58
C ARG A 96 -1.11 7.45 -2.69
N SER A 97 -0.86 8.00 -3.87
CA SER A 97 0.14 9.06 -4.07
C SER A 97 -0.23 10.38 -3.39
N VAL A 98 -1.52 10.76 -3.38
CA VAL A 98 -2.03 11.93 -2.66
C VAL A 98 -1.75 11.81 -1.17
N ILE A 99 -2.10 10.67 -0.57
CA ILE A 99 -1.84 10.37 0.85
C ILE A 99 -0.34 10.49 1.13
N GLY A 100 0.51 9.79 0.37
CA GLY A 100 1.97 9.84 0.53
C GLY A 100 2.53 11.27 0.44
N THR A 101 2.03 12.07 -0.50
CA THR A 101 2.43 13.49 -0.66
C THR A 101 2.07 14.32 0.56
N VAL A 102 0.86 14.15 1.11
CA VAL A 102 0.42 14.88 2.31
C VAL A 102 1.25 14.48 3.53
N LEU A 103 1.48 13.19 3.75
CA LEU A 103 2.30 12.68 4.85
C LEU A 103 3.76 13.16 4.76
N GLY A 104 4.32 13.16 3.55
CA GLY A 104 5.64 13.72 3.28
C GLY A 104 5.74 15.21 3.62
N LYS A 105 4.76 16.02 3.20
CA LYS A 105 4.72 17.46 3.56
C LYS A 105 4.53 17.70 5.07
N PHE A 106 3.99 16.74 5.80
CA PHE A 106 3.87 16.79 7.27
C PHE A 106 5.07 16.20 8.01
N LYS A 107 6.10 15.69 7.30
CA LYS A 107 7.26 15.03 7.89
C LYS A 107 6.89 13.82 8.75
N ILE A 108 5.82 13.13 8.38
CA ILE A 108 5.37 11.86 9.00
C ILE A 108 5.36 10.73 7.97
N SER A 109 6.22 10.85 6.95
CA SER A 109 6.40 9.85 5.89
C SER A 109 6.96 8.53 6.41
N CYS A 110 7.39 8.40 7.66
CA CYS A 110 7.74 7.10 8.25
C CYS A 110 6.52 6.31 8.75
N LYS A 111 5.31 6.84 8.62
CA LYS A 111 4.09 6.07 8.89
C LYS A 111 3.75 5.19 7.69
N ASP A 112 3.13 4.06 7.99
CA ASP A 112 2.53 3.20 6.99
C ASP A 112 1.39 3.93 6.28
N VAL A 113 1.46 4.01 4.95
CA VAL A 113 0.46 4.67 4.11
C VAL A 113 -0.86 3.90 4.07
N ASN A 114 -0.84 2.58 4.30
CA ASN A 114 -2.02 1.73 4.29
C ASN A 114 -2.91 1.97 5.53
N LEU A 115 -2.39 2.63 6.56
CA LEU A 115 -3.18 3.09 7.72
C LEU A 115 -4.00 4.35 7.42
N PHE A 116 -3.99 4.85 6.18
CA PHE A 116 -4.69 6.08 5.82
C PHE A 116 -5.66 5.86 4.67
N GLU A 117 -6.79 6.54 4.78
CA GLU A 117 -7.82 6.54 3.74
C GLU A 117 -8.11 7.96 3.30
N LEU A 118 -8.39 8.12 2.01
CA LEU A 118 -8.89 9.38 1.46
C LEU A 118 -10.38 9.23 1.18
N TRP A 119 -11.16 10.12 1.75
CA TRP A 119 -12.59 10.19 1.55
C TRP A 119 -12.93 11.44 0.74
N MET A 120 -13.93 11.34 -0.12
CA MET A 120 -14.48 12.44 -0.89
C MET A 120 -15.92 12.69 -0.45
N GLU A 121 -16.19 13.88 0.05
CA GLU A 121 -17.55 14.37 0.29
C GLU A 121 -17.99 15.23 -0.88
N VAL A 122 -19.10 14.86 -1.51
CA VAL A 122 -19.73 15.61 -2.60
C VAL A 122 -21.01 16.26 -2.07
N THR A 123 -21.12 17.56 -2.30
CA THR A 123 -22.32 18.33 -1.98
C THR A 123 -23.16 18.51 -3.24
N THR A 124 -24.38 18.00 -3.23
CA THR A 124 -25.37 18.23 -4.30
C THR A 124 -26.49 19.14 -3.79
N LYS A 125 -27.00 19.99 -4.67
CA LYS A 125 -28.13 20.89 -4.37
C LYS A 125 -29.32 20.43 -5.22
N GLY A 126 -30.40 19.99 -4.58
CA GLY A 126 -31.63 19.58 -5.27
C GLY A 126 -32.86 20.03 -4.49
N ILE A 127 -33.88 20.57 -5.19
CA ILE A 127 -35.19 20.99 -4.64
C ILE A 127 -35.08 21.65 -3.25
N GLY A 128 -34.26 22.68 -3.13
CA GLY A 128 -34.08 23.46 -1.89
C GLY A 128 -33.34 22.74 -0.75
N LYS A 129 -32.86 21.50 -0.94
CA LYS A 129 -32.10 20.72 0.04
C LYS A 129 -30.65 20.54 -0.41
N ILE A 130 -29.75 20.61 0.56
CA ILE A 130 -28.33 20.29 0.39
C ILE A 130 -28.14 18.87 0.87
N VAL A 131 -27.67 17.99 -0.02
CA VAL A 131 -27.33 16.60 0.29
C VAL A 131 -25.82 16.45 0.23
N ARG A 132 -25.24 15.85 1.26
CA ARG A 132 -23.82 15.47 1.29
C ARG A 132 -23.70 13.96 1.18
N THR A 133 -22.89 13.51 0.24
CA THR A 133 -22.59 12.09 0.02
C THR A 133 -21.11 11.88 0.24
N THR A 134 -20.75 10.94 1.10
CA THR A 134 -19.34 10.61 1.38
C THR A 134 -18.98 9.30 0.70
N LEU A 135 -17.86 9.31 -0.02
CA LEU A 135 -17.32 8.19 -0.76
C LEU A 135 -15.91 7.91 -0.23
N ARG A 136 -15.64 6.65 0.11
CA ARG A 136 -14.27 6.20 0.34
C ARG A 136 -13.61 5.98 -1.01
N LEU A 137 -12.43 6.56 -1.22
CA LEU A 137 -11.69 6.39 -2.47
C LEU A 137 -10.79 5.16 -2.38
N GLU A 138 -10.76 4.38 -3.46
CA GLU A 138 -9.85 3.25 -3.60
C GLU A 138 -8.42 3.74 -3.86
N PRO A 139 -7.38 2.95 -3.54
CA PRO A 139 -5.98 3.37 -3.67
C PRO A 139 -5.57 3.85 -5.07
N SER A 140 -6.22 3.31 -6.11
CA SER A 140 -5.99 3.61 -7.53
C SER A 140 -6.85 4.74 -8.09
N ASP A 141 -7.87 5.21 -7.36
CA ASP A 141 -8.70 6.33 -7.79
C ASP A 141 -7.88 7.58 -8.02
N ARG A 142 -8.38 8.50 -8.85
CA ARG A 142 -7.69 9.73 -9.25
C ARG A 142 -8.42 10.96 -8.72
N PRO A 143 -8.07 11.47 -7.53
CA PRO A 143 -8.88 12.48 -6.84
C PRO A 143 -9.02 13.80 -7.62
N LEU A 144 -8.03 14.19 -8.42
CA LEU A 144 -8.15 15.39 -9.25
C LEU A 144 -9.15 15.24 -10.40
N GLU A 145 -9.21 14.06 -11.03
CA GLU A 145 -10.21 13.77 -12.06
C GLU A 145 -11.61 13.79 -11.42
N LEU A 146 -11.78 13.12 -10.28
CA LEU A 146 -13.04 13.12 -9.53
C LEU A 146 -13.48 14.53 -9.12
N GLN A 147 -12.56 15.39 -8.65
CA GLN A 147 -12.85 16.78 -8.33
C GLN A 147 -13.45 17.54 -9.52
N ARG A 148 -12.96 17.29 -10.74
CA ARG A 148 -13.39 18.00 -11.97
C ARG A 148 -14.76 17.56 -12.47
N CYS A 149 -15.25 16.41 -12.03
CA CYS A 149 -16.62 15.96 -12.31
C CYS A 149 -17.69 16.76 -11.56
N HIS A 150 -17.30 17.63 -10.62
CA HIS A 150 -18.22 18.43 -9.83
C HIS A 150 -17.95 19.94 -9.98
N PRO A 151 -18.99 20.80 -9.83
CA PRO A 151 -18.78 22.24 -9.78
C PRO A 151 -17.80 22.64 -8.67
N ALA A 152 -17.10 23.74 -8.90
CA ALA A 152 -16.10 24.25 -7.96
C ALA A 152 -16.68 24.42 -6.54
N GLY A 153 -15.96 23.92 -5.54
CA GLY A 153 -16.34 23.99 -4.13
C GLY A 153 -17.39 22.97 -3.67
N MET A 154 -17.86 22.08 -4.56
CA MET A 154 -18.81 21.02 -4.19
C MET A 154 -18.15 19.72 -3.75
N SER A 155 -16.85 19.54 -3.99
CA SER A 155 -16.07 18.39 -3.55
C SER A 155 -15.13 18.74 -2.40
N ARG A 156 -15.04 17.86 -1.42
CA ARG A 156 -14.15 17.99 -0.26
C ARG A 156 -13.41 16.68 -0.03
N PHE A 157 -12.08 16.72 0.04
CA PHE A 157 -11.26 15.54 0.34
C PHE A 157 -10.84 15.53 1.80
N ILE A 158 -11.00 14.40 2.48
CA ILE A 158 -10.74 14.24 3.91
C ILE A 158 -9.79 13.07 4.09
N LEU A 159 -8.65 13.32 4.72
CA LEU A 159 -7.68 12.30 5.09
C LEU A 159 -8.02 11.74 6.47
N HIS A 160 -8.23 10.43 6.53
CA HIS A 160 -8.52 9.70 7.75
C HIS A 160 -7.35 8.76 8.08
N MET A 161 -7.04 8.56 9.37
CA MET A 161 -6.12 7.51 9.83
C MET A 161 -6.94 6.41 10.49
N ILE A 162 -6.81 5.18 10.01
CA ILE A 162 -7.39 4.00 10.64
C ILE A 162 -6.56 3.69 11.90
N SER A 163 -7.20 3.56 13.06
CA SER A 163 -6.51 3.35 14.34
C SER A 163 -6.08 1.91 14.60
N GLU A 164 -6.48 0.96 13.75
CA GLU A 164 -6.34 -0.49 13.96
C GLU A 164 -5.03 -1.08 13.40
N GLY A 165 -3.90 -0.39 13.61
CA GLY A 165 -2.60 -0.91 13.21
C GLY A 165 -2.02 -1.93 14.20
N THR A 166 -1.16 -2.83 13.71
CA THR A 166 -0.38 -3.75 14.54
C THR A 166 1.05 -3.26 14.69
N LEU A 167 1.57 -3.22 15.92
CA LEU A 167 2.97 -2.87 16.17
C LEU A 167 3.89 -4.08 15.91
N VAL A 168 4.71 -4.01 14.87
CA VAL A 168 5.67 -5.03 14.48
C VAL A 168 7.09 -4.55 14.78
N ARG A 169 7.91 -5.39 15.41
CA ARG A 169 9.34 -5.09 15.64
C ARG A 169 10.18 -5.70 14.53
N VAL A 170 11.00 -4.88 13.88
CA VAL A 170 11.98 -5.31 12.89
C VAL A 170 13.37 -4.92 13.38
N HIS A 171 14.26 -5.90 13.50
CA HIS A 171 15.64 -5.70 13.89
C HIS A 171 16.46 -5.16 12.71
N ASP A 172 17.02 -3.98 12.87
CA ASP A 172 17.64 -3.19 11.80
C ASP A 172 19.13 -2.92 11.99
N HIS A 173 19.80 -3.72 12.83
CA HIS A 173 21.24 -3.66 13.07
C HIS A 173 22.07 -3.85 11.78
N ASN A 174 21.53 -4.50 10.75
CA ASN A 174 22.18 -4.61 9.43
C ASN A 174 22.02 -3.35 8.56
N ILE A 175 21.16 -2.40 8.93
CA ILE A 175 21.05 -1.07 8.30
C ILE A 175 21.83 -0.03 9.11
N THR A 176 21.62 -0.04 10.43
CA THR A 176 22.25 0.87 11.39
C THR A 176 22.79 0.03 12.55
N SER A 177 24.11 -0.14 12.63
CA SER A 177 24.78 -1.05 13.58
C SER A 177 24.39 -0.85 15.05
N ASP A 178 24.12 0.40 15.44
CA ASP A 178 23.81 0.77 16.82
C ASP A 178 22.31 0.64 17.14
N SER A 179 21.48 0.28 16.16
CA SER A 179 20.04 0.11 16.32
C SER A 179 19.70 -1.34 16.67
N ASN A 180 18.91 -1.53 17.73
CA ASN A 180 18.46 -2.85 18.14
C ASN A 180 17.27 -3.33 17.29
N TYR A 181 16.22 -2.51 17.24
CA TYR A 181 15.04 -2.71 16.41
C TYR A 181 14.29 -1.38 16.22
N LYS A 182 13.44 -1.32 15.19
CA LYS A 182 12.37 -0.33 15.07
C LYS A 182 11.02 -0.99 15.27
N SER A 183 10.09 -0.24 15.87
CA SER A 183 8.69 -0.63 15.98
C SER A 183 7.90 0.10 14.90
N LEU A 184 7.34 -0.65 13.96
CA LEU A 184 6.52 -0.16 12.87
C LEU A 184 5.06 -0.40 13.23
N LEU A 185 4.21 0.62 13.18
CA LEU A 185 2.77 0.45 13.24
C LEU A 185 2.29 0.18 11.81
N LEU A 186 1.84 -1.03 11.54
CA LEU A 186 1.52 -1.52 10.19
C LEU A 186 0.04 -1.87 10.04
N ALA A 187 -0.53 -1.63 8.86
CA ALA A 187 -1.81 -2.20 8.46
C ALA A 187 -1.65 -3.72 8.22
N ASP A 188 -2.76 -4.46 8.29
CA ASP A 188 -2.76 -5.92 8.22
C ASP A 188 -2.27 -6.45 6.86
N GLU A 189 -2.50 -5.69 5.80
CA GLU A 189 -2.15 -5.97 4.42
C GLU A 189 -0.77 -5.47 3.99
N THR A 190 -0.05 -4.75 4.87
CA THR A 190 1.24 -4.15 4.51
C THR A 190 2.28 -5.22 4.24
N THR A 191 2.79 -5.20 3.00
CA THR A 191 3.75 -6.16 2.48
C THR A 191 5.13 -6.00 3.10
N CYS A 192 5.99 -7.01 2.96
CA CYS A 192 7.36 -6.93 3.44
C CYS A 192 8.16 -5.83 2.73
N ASP A 193 7.94 -5.63 1.42
CA ASP A 193 8.56 -4.54 0.66
C ASP A 193 8.15 -3.16 1.19
N GLU A 194 6.84 -2.95 1.38
CA GLU A 194 6.34 -1.69 1.95
C GLU A 194 6.89 -1.45 3.37
N ALA A 195 7.01 -2.52 4.19
CA ALA A 195 7.60 -2.43 5.52
C ALA A 195 9.10 -2.09 5.47
N ILE A 196 9.86 -2.63 4.51
CA ILE A 196 11.26 -2.28 4.26
C ILE A 196 11.36 -0.80 3.87
N ASP A 197 10.54 -0.31 2.95
CA ASP A 197 10.52 1.10 2.56
C ASP A 197 10.26 2.03 3.74
N ILE A 198 9.34 1.64 4.64
CA ILE A 198 9.08 2.38 5.89
C ILE A 198 10.32 2.38 6.77
N LEU A 199 10.95 1.22 6.95
CA LEU A 199 12.12 1.05 7.80
C LEU A 199 13.34 1.83 7.30
N LEU A 200 13.58 1.88 5.99
CA LEU A 200 14.63 2.67 5.37
C LEU A 200 14.40 4.17 5.59
N ARG A 201 13.15 4.64 5.38
CA ARG A 201 12.76 6.03 5.70
C ARG A 201 12.97 6.37 7.18
N MET A 202 12.65 5.45 8.10
CA MET A 202 12.91 5.64 9.53
C MET A 202 14.41 5.75 9.85
N ASN A 203 15.25 5.01 9.13
CA ASN A 203 16.70 5.05 9.25
C ASN A 203 17.36 6.20 8.45
N ARG A 204 16.56 7.00 7.72
CA ARG A 204 17.07 8.05 6.81
C ARG A 204 18.09 7.49 5.80
N LYS A 205 17.80 6.30 5.30
CA LYS A 205 18.59 5.61 4.27
C LYS A 205 17.81 5.63 2.96
N GLU A 206 18.53 5.94 1.89
CA GLU A 206 18.05 5.68 0.54
C GLU A 206 18.12 4.17 0.26
N PRO A 207 17.31 3.63 -0.66
CA PRO A 207 17.33 2.22 -1.05
C PRO A 207 18.58 1.93 -1.90
N GLU A 208 19.74 1.87 -1.24
CA GLU A 208 21.02 1.49 -1.84
C GLU A 208 21.13 -0.05 -1.85
N GLY A 209 20.41 -0.68 -2.78
CA GLY A 209 20.40 -2.12 -3.00
C GLY A 209 19.12 -2.82 -2.53
N ASP A 210 19.05 -4.12 -2.83
CA ASP A 210 17.89 -4.94 -2.50
C ASP A 210 17.94 -5.37 -1.04
N TYR A 211 16.87 -5.09 -0.29
CA TYR A 211 16.72 -5.54 1.09
C TYR A 211 15.66 -6.64 1.17
N ALA A 212 15.82 -7.54 2.13
CA ALA A 212 14.85 -8.59 2.43
C ALA A 212 14.67 -8.77 3.93
N LEU A 213 13.50 -9.27 4.33
CA LEU A 213 13.20 -9.64 5.70
C LEU A 213 13.46 -11.13 5.92
N PHE A 214 14.02 -11.46 7.08
CA PHE A 214 14.32 -12.82 7.51
C PHE A 214 13.65 -13.10 8.84
N LEU A 215 13.01 -14.26 8.95
CA LEU A 215 12.58 -14.82 10.22
C LEU A 215 13.73 -15.64 10.78
N THR A 216 14.29 -15.19 11.89
CA THR A 216 15.41 -15.85 12.58
C THR A 216 14.93 -16.51 13.87
N ALA A 217 15.46 -17.70 14.15
CA ALA A 217 15.22 -18.50 15.34
C ALA A 217 16.52 -19.23 15.74
N PRO A 218 16.64 -19.78 16.96
CA PRO A 218 17.83 -20.55 17.36
C PRO A 218 18.18 -21.71 16.42
N GLU A 219 17.16 -22.33 15.82
CA GLU A 219 17.28 -23.46 14.89
C GLU A 219 17.68 -23.08 13.46
N GLY A 220 17.70 -21.79 13.12
CA GLY A 220 18.04 -21.30 11.79
C GLY A 220 17.23 -20.07 11.38
N GLU A 221 17.33 -19.74 10.10
CA GLU A 221 16.67 -18.59 9.52
C GLU A 221 16.04 -18.93 8.17
N ALA A 222 15.02 -18.17 7.80
CA ALA A 222 14.38 -18.25 6.50
C ALA A 222 14.03 -16.84 6.01
N GLN A 223 14.25 -16.60 4.73
CA GLN A 223 13.79 -15.38 4.08
C GLN A 223 12.25 -15.36 4.04
N ILE A 224 11.67 -14.21 4.32
CA ILE A 224 10.25 -13.94 4.17
C ILE A 224 10.04 -13.39 2.75
N PRO A 225 9.16 -14.00 1.94
CA PRO A 225 8.83 -13.46 0.62
C PRO A 225 8.32 -12.02 0.68
N SER A 226 8.85 -11.18 -0.21
CA SER A 226 8.62 -9.73 -0.33
C SER A 226 7.14 -9.33 -0.42
N GLU A 227 6.37 -10.12 -1.15
CA GLU A 227 4.96 -9.88 -1.49
C GLU A 227 3.99 -10.24 -0.37
N LEU A 228 4.45 -10.93 0.68
CA LEU A 228 3.58 -11.33 1.78
C LEU A 228 3.38 -10.18 2.76
N ALA A 229 2.17 -10.10 3.30
CA ALA A 229 1.86 -9.20 4.41
C ALA A 229 2.65 -9.58 5.67
N LEU A 230 3.32 -8.60 6.27
CA LEU A 230 4.21 -8.84 7.41
C LEU A 230 3.45 -9.09 8.71
N VAL A 231 2.31 -8.44 8.90
CA VAL A 231 1.54 -8.51 10.15
C VAL A 231 1.09 -9.92 10.52
N PRO A 232 0.50 -10.73 9.61
CA PRO A 232 0.17 -12.13 9.90
C PRO A 232 1.38 -12.96 10.37
N ILE A 233 2.54 -12.74 9.75
CA ILE A 233 3.78 -13.45 10.10
C ILE A 233 4.26 -13.02 11.49
N ALA A 234 4.24 -11.71 11.78
CA ALA A 234 4.59 -11.18 13.09
C ALA A 234 3.68 -11.71 14.20
N ARG A 235 2.37 -11.85 13.94
CA ARG A 235 1.40 -12.44 14.89
C ARG A 235 1.67 -13.93 15.17
N MET A 236 2.28 -14.65 14.22
CA MET A 236 2.68 -16.05 14.39
C MET A 236 4.05 -16.22 15.07
N CYS A 237 4.79 -15.13 15.29
CA CYS A 237 6.11 -15.20 15.91
C CYS A 237 6.03 -15.59 17.39
N LYS A 238 6.97 -16.42 17.81
CA LYS A 238 7.18 -16.77 19.22
C LYS A 238 8.20 -15.82 19.84
N PRO A 239 8.33 -15.75 21.18
CA PRO A 239 9.25 -14.81 21.84
C PRO A 239 10.72 -14.92 21.41
N TYR A 240 11.15 -16.09 20.92
CA TYR A 240 12.51 -16.34 20.44
C TYR A 240 12.69 -16.11 18.94
N HIS A 241 11.61 -15.85 18.20
CA HIS A 241 11.69 -15.46 16.80
C HIS A 241 12.02 -13.97 16.69
N LYS A 242 12.83 -13.60 15.70
CA LYS A 242 13.10 -12.20 15.36
C LYS A 242 12.95 -11.98 13.86
N ILE A 243 12.26 -10.91 13.49
CA ILE A 243 12.23 -10.42 12.11
C ILE A 243 13.42 -9.48 11.95
N VAL A 244 14.31 -9.79 11.00
CA VAL A 244 15.57 -9.07 10.76
C VAL A 244 15.59 -8.61 9.31
N VAL A 245 15.99 -7.36 9.05
CA VAL A 245 16.22 -6.87 7.68
C VAL A 245 17.67 -7.07 7.29
N ARG A 246 17.96 -7.43 6.04
CA ARG A 246 19.33 -7.55 5.50
C ARG A 246 19.37 -7.13 4.03
N GLN A 247 20.55 -6.72 3.57
CA GLN A 247 20.80 -6.50 2.14
C GLN A 247 21.05 -7.85 1.46
N VAL A 248 20.41 -8.11 0.32
CA VAL A 248 20.47 -9.39 -0.40
C VAL A 248 21.87 -9.66 -0.94
N ASP A 249 22.57 -8.62 -1.41
CA ASP A 249 23.95 -8.70 -1.93
C ASP A 249 25.02 -8.98 -0.85
N SER A 250 24.63 -9.07 0.42
CA SER A 250 25.52 -9.31 1.56
C SER A 250 25.45 -10.73 2.12
N LEU A 251 24.72 -11.63 1.44
CA LEU A 251 24.56 -13.05 1.79
C LEU A 251 25.52 -13.93 0.98
#